data_AF-A0A538I2V6-F1
#
_entry.id   AF-A0A538I2V6-F1
#
_cell.length_a   1.000
_cell.length_b   1.000
_cell.length_c   1.000
_cell.angle_alpha   90.00
_cell.angle_beta   90.00
_cell.angle_gamma   90.00
#
_symmetry.space_group_name_H-M   'P 1'
#
loop_
_entity.id
_entity.type
_entity.pdbx_description
1 polymer ?
#
loop_
_entity_poly.entity_id
_entity_poly.type
_entity_poly.pdbx_seq_one_letter_code
_entity_poly.pdbx_strand_id
1 'polypeptide(L)'
;MGRFHEALAAPGLRAIAEVKRRSPSAGDLRPDADPARLALQFGNAGAAAVSVLVDERFGGSLDDLRAARAATPVPLLAKGFFTQEVQLLQLKVAGADAVLLILRDVDDLRARELLAYARELGLDVLVEAHDADELHRAVALGAEVIGINARDLTTFEIDRSAQLELVSSARPHERVIVAESGVWTRAQGAAAELAGADAILVGSALMRAPDPAAKLEELLSRPLVKVCGLTRQNDVDAAVEAGADLLGFILAQASPRRAQRVLDVPDDRLSVAVFVGEPEETDADLVQLYRA
;
A
#
# COMPACT_ATOMS: atom_id res chain seq x y z
N MET A 1 1.14 -5.28 21.39
CA MET A 1 0.49 -5.15 20.08
C MET A 1 -0.73 -4.25 20.24
N GLY A 2 -0.79 -3.15 19.50
CA GLY A 2 -1.92 -2.26 19.48
C GLY A 2 -2.94 -2.62 18.40
N ARG A 3 -4.05 -1.88 18.40
CA ARG A 3 -5.18 -2.11 17.50
C ARG A 3 -4.89 -1.79 16.04
N PHE A 4 -3.86 -0.99 15.76
CA PHE A 4 -3.48 -0.67 14.37
C PHE A 4 -2.79 -1.88 13.75
N HIS A 5 -1.82 -2.47 14.44
CA HIS A 5 -1.21 -3.73 14.01
C HIS A 5 -2.27 -4.82 13.82
N GLU A 6 -3.13 -5.06 14.82
CA GLU A 6 -4.17 -6.10 14.74
C GLU A 6 -5.12 -5.93 13.54
N ALA A 7 -5.50 -4.69 13.22
CA ALA A 7 -6.38 -4.41 12.09
C ALA A 7 -5.73 -4.71 10.72
N LEU A 8 -4.40 -4.59 10.63
CA LEU A 8 -3.62 -4.86 9.42
C LEU A 8 -3.20 -6.32 9.28
N ALA A 9 -3.04 -7.03 10.39
CA ALA A 9 -2.69 -8.46 10.40
C ALA A 9 -3.88 -9.40 10.07
N ALA A 10 -5.09 -8.84 9.91
CA ALA A 10 -6.27 -9.63 9.57
C ALA A 10 -6.15 -10.26 8.15
N PRO A 11 -6.78 -11.42 7.90
CA PRO A 11 -6.66 -12.11 6.61
C PRO A 11 -7.13 -11.27 5.40
N GLY A 12 -6.41 -11.43 4.30
CA GLY A 12 -6.65 -10.75 3.03
C GLY A 12 -6.11 -9.33 3.01
N LEU A 13 -5.84 -8.79 1.82
CA LEU A 13 -5.31 -7.45 1.68
C LEU A 13 -6.14 -6.38 2.42
N ARG A 14 -5.47 -5.66 3.31
CA ARG A 14 -6.02 -4.55 4.09
C ARG A 14 -5.64 -3.21 3.45
N ALA A 15 -6.31 -2.12 3.84
CA ALA A 15 -5.97 -0.79 3.38
C ALA A 15 -5.86 0.21 4.52
N ILE A 16 -4.82 1.04 4.46
CA ILE A 16 -4.68 2.28 5.20
C ILE A 16 -5.09 3.41 4.24
N ALA A 17 -6.25 4.00 4.47
CA ALA A 17 -6.75 5.09 3.62
C ALA A 17 -6.22 6.43 4.12
N GLU A 18 -5.53 7.18 3.27
CA GLU A 18 -4.86 8.42 3.67
C GLU A 18 -5.66 9.67 3.30
N VAL A 19 -5.87 10.54 4.30
CA VAL A 19 -6.38 11.90 4.13
C VAL A 19 -5.21 12.85 3.93
N LYS A 20 -5.10 13.40 2.72
CA LYS A 20 -4.01 14.31 2.33
C LYS A 20 -4.48 15.41 1.39
N ARG A 21 -4.44 16.68 1.82
CA ARG A 21 -4.93 17.82 1.01
C ARG A 21 -4.00 18.15 -0.15
N ARG A 22 -2.69 18.06 0.08
CA ARG A 22 -1.64 18.36 -0.92
C ARG A 22 -0.41 17.50 -0.72
N SER A 23 0.48 17.48 -1.70
CA SER A 23 1.82 16.89 -1.54
C SER A 23 2.88 17.74 -2.23
N PRO A 24 4.15 17.71 -1.76
CA PRO A 24 5.24 18.44 -2.42
C PRO A 24 5.41 18.09 -3.90
N SER A 25 5.22 16.82 -4.27
CA SER A 25 5.41 16.35 -5.64
C SER A 25 4.22 16.60 -6.57
N ALA A 26 3.00 16.63 -6.04
CA ALA A 26 1.79 16.67 -6.85
C ALA A 26 0.93 17.92 -6.67
N GLY A 27 1.36 18.87 -5.83
CA GLY A 27 0.60 20.07 -5.49
C GLY A 27 -0.69 19.73 -4.73
N ASP A 28 -1.73 20.53 -4.96
CA ASP A 28 -3.05 20.33 -4.38
C ASP A 28 -3.73 19.08 -4.95
N LEU A 29 -4.24 18.23 -4.05
CA LEU A 29 -4.93 16.99 -4.39
C LEU A 29 -6.43 17.11 -4.12
N ARG A 30 -6.78 17.59 -2.91
CA ARG A 30 -8.15 17.84 -2.45
C ARG A 30 -8.13 18.90 -1.33
N PRO A 31 -8.01 20.19 -1.67
CA PRO A 31 -7.88 21.27 -0.68
C PRO A 31 -9.04 21.35 0.32
N ASP A 32 -10.23 20.94 -0.11
CA ASP A 32 -11.48 20.92 0.64
C ASP A 32 -11.70 19.63 1.45
N ALA A 33 -10.68 18.76 1.56
CA ALA A 33 -10.80 17.52 2.31
C ALA A 33 -11.13 17.81 3.80
N ASP A 34 -12.25 17.26 4.24
CA ASP A 34 -12.67 17.18 5.65
C ASP A 34 -12.21 15.85 6.24
N PRO A 35 -11.21 15.83 7.15
CA PRO A 35 -10.67 14.61 7.72
C PRO A 35 -11.66 13.83 8.58
N ALA A 36 -12.57 14.52 9.29
CA ALA A 36 -13.61 13.85 10.07
C ALA A 36 -14.54 13.07 9.14
N ARG A 37 -15.03 13.75 8.09
CA ARG A 37 -15.93 13.13 7.12
C ARG A 37 -15.26 11.98 6.37
N LEU A 38 -14.05 12.20 5.86
CA LEU A 38 -13.32 11.19 5.10
C LEU A 38 -12.91 9.99 5.96
N ALA A 39 -12.48 10.20 7.21
CA ALA A 39 -12.10 9.10 8.09
C ALA A 39 -13.30 8.20 8.43
N LEU A 40 -14.49 8.78 8.61
CA LEU A 40 -15.73 8.00 8.78
C LEU A 40 -16.09 7.26 7.49
N GLN A 41 -16.03 7.94 6.34
CA GLN A 41 -16.35 7.34 5.04
C GLN A 41 -15.40 6.18 4.69
N PHE A 42 -14.10 6.34 4.92
CA PHE A 42 -13.12 5.28 4.71
C PHE A 42 -13.32 4.09 5.64
N GLY A 43 -13.64 4.34 6.92
CA GLY A 43 -14.00 3.27 7.85
C GLY A 43 -15.20 2.46 7.36
N ASN A 44 -16.24 3.14 6.87
CA ASN A 44 -17.44 2.47 6.31
C ASN A 44 -17.15 1.72 5.01
N ALA A 45 -16.24 2.23 4.19
CA ALA A 45 -15.76 1.62 2.95
C ALA A 45 -14.75 0.47 3.17
N GLY A 46 -14.48 0.09 4.43
CA GLY A 46 -13.66 -1.08 4.75
C GLY A 46 -12.17 -0.81 4.99
N ALA A 47 -11.76 0.45 5.17
CA ALA A 47 -10.40 0.77 5.62
C ALA A 47 -10.08 0.05 6.94
N ALA A 48 -8.93 -0.61 7.00
CA ALA A 48 -8.43 -1.20 8.24
C ALA A 48 -7.89 -0.13 9.20
N ALA A 49 -7.35 0.95 8.65
CA ALA A 49 -6.93 2.13 9.39
C ALA A 49 -7.03 3.37 8.49
N VAL A 50 -6.99 4.56 9.10
CA VAL A 50 -6.93 5.83 8.38
C VAL A 50 -5.63 6.54 8.72
N SER A 51 -4.89 6.93 7.69
CA SER A 51 -3.71 7.80 7.81
C SER A 51 -4.15 9.26 7.72
N VAL A 52 -3.76 10.08 8.68
CA VAL A 52 -4.02 11.51 8.69
C VAL A 52 -2.69 12.25 8.67
N LEU A 53 -2.48 13.08 7.65
CA LEU A 53 -1.33 13.97 7.61
C LEU A 53 -1.50 15.05 8.68
N VAL A 54 -0.50 15.20 9.54
CA VAL A 54 -0.47 16.22 10.62
C VAL A 54 0.57 17.32 10.37
N ASP A 55 1.21 17.29 9.21
CA ASP A 55 2.26 18.22 8.82
C ASP A 55 1.75 19.25 7.80
N GLU A 56 2.05 20.52 8.05
CA GLU A 56 1.58 21.67 7.27
C GLU A 56 2.00 21.61 5.79
N ARG A 57 3.13 20.96 5.46
CA ARG A 57 3.60 20.77 4.08
C ARG A 57 2.61 19.99 3.22
N PHE A 58 1.81 19.13 3.87
CA PHE A 58 0.74 18.35 3.24
C PHE A 58 -0.66 18.97 3.45
N GLY A 59 -0.70 20.17 4.03
CA GLY A 59 -1.94 20.84 4.44
C GLY A 59 -2.63 20.10 5.58
N GLY A 60 -1.87 19.43 6.46
CA GLY A 60 -2.38 18.70 7.61
C GLY A 60 -2.12 19.42 8.93
N SER A 61 -2.76 18.96 10.00
CA SER A 61 -2.61 19.52 11.36
C SER A 61 -2.96 18.51 12.45
N LEU A 62 -2.59 18.81 13.70
CA LEU A 62 -3.04 18.02 14.85
C LEU A 62 -4.56 18.08 15.07
N ASP A 63 -5.21 19.17 14.67
CA ASP A 63 -6.67 19.30 14.78
C ASP A 63 -7.40 18.40 13.79
N ASP A 64 -6.81 18.16 12.61
CA ASP A 64 -7.32 17.18 11.65
C ASP A 64 -7.33 15.77 12.24
N LEU A 65 -6.29 15.38 12.98
CA LEU A 65 -6.21 14.10 13.68
C LEU A 65 -7.28 13.99 14.78
N ARG A 66 -7.49 15.04 15.58
CA ARG A 66 -8.54 15.09 16.60
C ARG A 66 -9.93 14.98 15.99
N ALA A 67 -10.17 15.69 14.89
CA ALA A 67 -11.42 15.67 14.16
C ALA A 67 -11.71 14.27 13.59
N ALA A 68 -10.72 13.62 12.98
CA ALA A 68 -10.81 12.23 12.54
C ALA A 68 -11.13 11.28 13.71
N ARG A 69 -10.42 11.40 14.84
CA ARG A 69 -10.64 10.56 16.03
C ARG A 69 -12.05 10.69 16.58
N ALA A 70 -12.62 11.89 16.57
CA ALA A 70 -13.99 12.13 17.01
C ALA A 70 -15.04 11.48 16.08
N ALA A 71 -14.71 11.29 14.80
CA ALA A 71 -15.66 10.85 13.78
C ALA A 71 -15.65 9.34 13.50
N THR A 72 -14.52 8.66 13.63
CA THR A 72 -14.38 7.25 13.24
C THR A 72 -13.86 6.38 14.38
N PRO A 73 -14.33 5.12 14.53
CA PRO A 73 -13.78 4.19 15.51
C PRO A 73 -12.47 3.53 15.04
N VAL A 74 -12.20 3.49 13.72
CA VAL A 74 -11.07 2.75 13.14
C VAL A 74 -9.72 3.31 13.62
N PRO A 75 -8.65 2.47 13.67
CA PRO A 75 -7.32 2.92 14.05
C PRO A 75 -6.82 4.11 13.22
N LEU A 76 -6.21 5.09 13.88
CA LEU A 76 -5.61 6.25 13.22
C LEU A 76 -4.09 6.19 13.22
N LEU A 77 -3.49 6.30 12.04
CA LEU A 77 -2.07 6.56 11.84
C LEU A 77 -1.87 8.08 11.73
N ALA A 78 -1.08 8.65 12.63
CA ALA A 78 -0.55 10.00 12.44
C ALA A 78 0.66 9.94 11.49
N LYS A 79 0.53 10.56 10.31
CA LYS A 79 1.61 10.62 9.32
C LYS A 79 2.23 12.01 9.29
N GLY A 80 3.55 12.04 9.45
CA GLY A 80 4.35 13.26 9.55
C GLY A 80 5.81 12.91 9.80
N PHE A 81 6.61 13.89 10.21
CA PHE A 81 8.03 13.72 10.47
C PHE A 81 8.31 13.92 11.96
N PHE A 82 8.58 12.82 12.67
CA PHE A 82 8.74 12.83 14.12
C PHE A 82 10.12 12.31 14.52
N THR A 83 10.86 13.13 15.25
CA THR A 83 12.22 12.81 15.73
C THR A 83 12.33 12.94 17.26
N GLN A 84 11.25 13.38 17.93
CA GLN A 84 11.22 13.66 19.36
C GLN A 84 10.04 13.02 20.08
N GLU A 85 10.31 12.43 21.25
CA GLU A 85 9.32 11.81 22.16
C GLU A 85 8.13 12.72 22.46
N VAL A 86 8.37 14.02 22.68
CA VAL A 86 7.30 14.99 22.93
C VAL A 86 6.28 15.04 21.78
N GLN A 87 6.70 14.83 20.52
CA GLN A 87 5.78 14.75 19.39
C GLN A 87 4.90 13.50 19.48
N LEU A 88 5.48 12.34 19.85
CA LEU A 88 4.72 11.09 20.01
C LEU A 88 3.66 11.22 21.11
N LEU A 89 4.01 11.87 22.23
CA LEU A 89 3.06 12.16 23.30
C LEU A 89 1.92 13.07 22.81
N GLN A 90 2.23 14.13 22.06
CA GLN A 90 1.23 15.02 21.48
C GLN A 90 0.27 14.29 20.53
N LEU A 91 0.79 13.37 19.71
CA LEU A 91 -0.01 12.56 18.78
C LEU A 91 -0.91 11.57 19.53
N LYS A 92 -0.39 10.92 20.58
CA LYS A 92 -1.20 10.06 21.45
C LYS A 92 -2.36 10.82 22.07
N VAL A 93 -2.09 11.99 22.63
CA VAL A 93 -3.12 12.87 23.23
C VAL A 93 -4.13 13.35 22.18
N ALA A 94 -3.69 13.58 20.94
CA ALA A 94 -4.58 13.93 19.83
C ALA A 94 -5.40 12.75 19.29
N GLY A 95 -5.14 11.52 19.74
CA GLY A 95 -5.94 10.35 19.40
C GLY A 95 -5.32 9.38 18.39
N ALA A 96 -4.01 9.48 18.14
CA ALA A 96 -3.30 8.49 17.33
C ALA A 96 -3.31 7.11 18.00
N ASP A 97 -3.52 6.08 17.18
CA ASP A 97 -3.32 4.68 17.53
C ASP A 97 -1.96 4.18 17.03
N ALA A 98 -1.44 4.80 15.96
CA ALA A 98 -0.11 4.57 15.43
C ALA A 98 0.56 5.85 14.94
N VAL A 99 1.88 5.80 14.79
CA VAL A 99 2.71 6.89 14.25
C VAL A 99 3.66 6.40 13.17
N LEU A 100 4.04 7.29 12.25
CA LEU A 100 5.10 7.02 11.27
C LEU A 100 6.49 7.23 11.87
N LEU A 101 7.42 6.33 11.61
CA LEU A 101 8.85 6.53 11.86
C LEU A 101 9.63 6.34 10.56
N ILE A 102 10.35 7.38 10.13
CA ILE A 102 11.16 7.35 8.91
C ILE A 102 12.63 7.15 9.30
N LEU A 103 13.23 6.03 8.92
CA LEU A 103 14.60 5.68 9.32
C LEU A 103 15.67 6.56 8.68
N ARG A 104 15.34 7.32 7.65
CA ARG A 104 16.23 8.29 7.02
C ARG A 104 16.45 9.54 7.87
N ASP A 105 15.49 9.87 8.73
CA ASP A 105 15.51 11.09 9.53
C ASP A 105 16.13 10.89 10.93
N VAL A 106 16.37 9.64 11.32
CA VAL A 106 16.90 9.28 12.64
C VAL A 106 17.94 8.17 12.54
N ASP A 107 18.96 8.23 13.40
CA ASP A 107 19.89 7.12 13.57
C ASP A 107 19.26 5.96 14.37
N ASP A 108 19.95 4.82 14.43
CA ASP A 108 19.42 3.61 15.10
C ASP A 108 19.30 3.76 16.61
N LEU A 109 20.12 4.62 17.25
CA LEU A 109 19.99 4.89 18.68
C LEU A 109 18.67 5.61 18.92
N ARG A 110 18.43 6.68 18.15
CA ARG A 110 17.21 7.47 18.28
C ARG A 110 15.97 6.69 17.86
N ALA A 111 16.04 5.88 16.82
CA ALA A 111 14.95 5.00 16.41
C ALA A 111 14.56 4.03 17.53
N ARG A 112 15.53 3.43 18.23
CA ARG A 112 15.26 2.56 19.40
C ARG A 112 14.55 3.28 20.53
N GLU A 113 14.99 4.50 20.86
CA GLU A 113 14.36 5.33 21.89
C GLU A 113 12.90 5.65 21.53
N LEU A 114 12.66 6.09 20.28
CA LEU A 114 11.31 6.42 19.81
C LEU A 114 10.39 5.19 19.76
N LEU A 115 10.90 4.03 19.32
CA LEU A 115 10.14 2.77 19.34
C LEU A 115 9.80 2.33 20.77
N ALA A 116 10.75 2.42 21.69
CA ALA A 116 10.51 2.10 23.11
C ALA A 116 9.47 3.03 23.72
N TYR A 117 9.60 4.33 23.49
CA TYR A 117 8.66 5.32 24.01
C TYR A 117 7.26 5.19 23.40
N ALA A 118 7.15 4.90 22.10
CA ALA A 118 5.86 4.61 21.46
C ALA A 118 5.17 3.41 22.11
N ARG A 119 5.91 2.33 22.44
CA ARG A 119 5.38 1.19 23.18
C ARG A 119 4.88 1.57 24.57
N GLU A 120 5.62 2.40 25.31
CA GLU A 120 5.18 2.91 26.62
C GLU A 120 3.87 3.71 26.54
N LEU A 121 3.68 4.47 25.45
CA LEU A 121 2.43 5.19 25.17
C LEU A 121 1.29 4.30 24.64
N GLY A 122 1.57 3.03 24.33
CA GLY A 122 0.63 2.16 23.62
C GLY A 122 0.28 2.69 22.24
N LEU A 123 1.28 3.21 21.51
CA LEU A 123 1.22 3.52 20.08
C LEU A 123 1.89 2.38 19.30
N ASP A 124 1.23 1.92 18.24
CA ASP A 124 1.91 1.14 17.21
C ASP A 124 2.82 2.07 16.37
N VAL A 125 3.83 1.51 15.71
CA VAL A 125 4.74 2.29 14.86
C VAL A 125 4.81 1.65 13.47
N LEU A 126 4.45 2.42 12.45
CA LEU A 126 4.75 2.09 11.06
C LEU A 126 6.16 2.59 10.75
N VAL A 127 7.11 1.67 10.62
CA VAL A 127 8.50 2.02 10.27
C VAL A 127 8.64 2.01 8.75
N GLU A 128 8.90 3.17 8.17
CA GLU A 128 9.02 3.35 6.71
C GLU A 128 10.45 3.05 6.26
N ALA A 129 10.57 2.22 5.22
CA ALA A 129 11.81 1.83 4.55
C ALA A 129 11.68 2.05 3.03
N HIS A 130 12.76 2.55 2.41
CA HIS A 130 12.82 2.88 0.99
C HIS A 130 13.71 1.92 0.19
N ASP A 131 14.66 1.28 0.85
CA ASP A 131 15.61 0.35 0.23
C ASP A 131 15.87 -0.87 1.13
N ALA A 132 16.71 -1.78 0.62
CA ALA A 132 17.06 -3.01 1.33
C ALA A 132 17.81 -2.75 2.65
N ASP A 133 18.62 -1.68 2.73
CA ASP A 133 19.38 -1.35 3.92
C ASP A 133 18.46 -0.81 5.03
N GLU A 134 17.52 0.07 4.68
CA GLU A 134 16.48 0.55 5.58
C GLU A 134 15.55 -0.59 6.02
N LEU A 135 15.21 -1.52 5.12
CA LEU A 135 14.44 -2.71 5.47
C LEU A 135 15.20 -3.56 6.51
N HIS A 136 16.48 -3.84 6.28
CA HIS A 136 17.32 -4.56 7.25
C HIS A 136 17.44 -3.81 8.59
N ARG A 137 17.55 -2.48 8.57
CA ARG A 137 17.54 -1.67 9.79
C ARG A 137 16.20 -1.79 10.53
N ALA A 138 15.07 -1.65 9.84
CA ALA A 138 13.73 -1.83 10.43
C ALA A 138 13.60 -3.23 11.05
N VAL A 139 14.16 -4.25 10.38
CA VAL A 139 14.21 -5.62 10.90
C VAL A 139 15.02 -5.71 12.19
N ALA A 140 16.23 -5.16 12.20
CA ALA A 140 17.13 -5.22 13.35
C ALA A 140 16.61 -4.42 14.56
N LEU A 141 15.83 -3.36 14.31
CA LEU A 141 15.18 -2.55 15.33
C LEU A 141 13.94 -3.22 15.95
N GLY A 142 13.48 -4.35 15.39
CA GLY A 142 12.32 -5.08 15.87
C GLY A 142 11.00 -4.36 15.57
N ALA A 143 10.91 -3.72 14.40
CA ALA A 143 9.66 -3.16 13.91
C ALA A 143 8.62 -4.27 13.67
N GLU A 144 7.40 -4.09 14.16
CA GLU A 144 6.29 -5.03 14.00
C GLU A 144 5.45 -4.72 12.75
N VAL A 145 5.40 -3.45 12.35
CA VAL A 145 4.76 -2.97 11.11
C VAL A 145 5.81 -2.21 10.29
N ILE A 146 6.06 -2.69 9.07
CA ILE A 146 7.04 -2.09 8.16
C ILE A 146 6.32 -1.62 6.90
N GLY A 147 6.52 -0.35 6.57
CA GLY A 147 6.05 0.28 5.35
C GLY A 147 7.14 0.33 4.30
N ILE A 148 6.89 -0.21 3.11
CA ILE A 148 7.83 -0.19 1.98
C ILE A 148 7.32 0.84 0.98
N ASN A 149 8.02 1.96 0.90
CA ASN A 149 7.61 3.09 0.09
C ASN A 149 8.27 3.05 -1.29
N ALA A 150 7.45 2.92 -2.33
CA ALA A 150 7.91 2.92 -3.73
C ALA A 150 8.47 4.27 -4.20
N ARG A 151 8.32 5.33 -3.41
CA ARG A 151 8.69 6.69 -3.79
C ARG A 151 10.09 7.03 -3.32
N ASP A 152 10.96 7.37 -4.25
CA ASP A 152 12.23 8.01 -3.91
C ASP A 152 11.94 9.42 -3.35
N LEU A 153 12.36 9.72 -2.11
CA LEU A 153 12.10 11.02 -1.47
C LEU A 153 12.97 12.17 -2.01
N THR A 154 13.96 11.87 -2.86
CA THR A 154 14.82 12.85 -3.55
C THR A 154 14.31 13.20 -4.94
N THR A 155 13.89 12.20 -5.73
CA THR A 155 13.41 12.42 -7.11
C THR A 155 11.88 12.47 -7.21
N PHE A 156 11.17 11.97 -6.20
CA PHE A 156 9.72 11.73 -6.18
C PHE A 156 9.21 10.73 -7.21
N GLU A 157 10.11 10.07 -7.94
CA GLU A 157 9.77 8.97 -8.85
C GLU A 157 9.25 7.78 -8.05
N ILE A 158 8.35 7.02 -8.68
CA ILE A 158 7.75 5.83 -8.09
C ILE A 158 8.29 4.63 -8.88
N ASP A 159 9.12 3.82 -8.23
CA ASP A 159 9.53 2.52 -8.76
C ASP A 159 8.73 1.42 -8.05
N ARG A 160 7.68 0.99 -8.73
CA ARG A 160 6.77 -0.03 -8.22
C ARG A 160 7.40 -1.43 -8.27
N SER A 161 8.25 -1.70 -9.25
CA SER A 161 8.89 -3.01 -9.39
C SER A 161 9.88 -3.24 -8.26
N ALA A 162 10.75 -2.25 -7.99
CA ALA A 162 11.68 -2.29 -6.85
C ALA A 162 10.94 -2.44 -5.51
N GLN A 163 9.80 -1.76 -5.35
CA GLN A 163 8.96 -1.92 -4.17
C GLN A 163 8.46 -3.36 -4.00
N LEU A 164 7.92 -3.98 -5.05
CA LEU A 164 7.39 -5.34 -4.97
C LEU A 164 8.48 -6.38 -4.67
N GLU A 165 9.69 -6.17 -5.18
CA GLU A 165 10.87 -6.98 -4.82
C GLU A 165 11.21 -6.85 -3.32
N LEU A 166 11.21 -5.62 -2.78
CA LEU A 166 11.42 -5.40 -1.36
C LEU A 166 10.32 -6.03 -0.51
N VAL A 167 9.06 -5.89 -0.91
CA VAL A 167 7.90 -6.54 -0.25
C VAL A 167 8.09 -8.07 -0.20
N SER A 168 8.49 -8.68 -1.31
CA SER A 168 8.76 -10.11 -1.39
C SER A 168 9.89 -10.55 -0.46
N SER A 169 10.99 -9.77 -0.39
CA SER A 169 12.11 -10.07 0.50
C SER A 169 11.81 -9.87 1.99
N ALA A 170 10.79 -9.07 2.34
CA ALA A 170 10.40 -8.81 3.72
C ALA A 170 9.58 -9.97 4.34
N ARG A 171 8.92 -10.80 3.53
CA ARG A 171 8.02 -11.87 3.98
C ARG A 171 8.57 -12.86 5.03
N PRO A 172 9.85 -13.28 5.01
CA PRO A 172 10.39 -14.24 5.98
C PRO A 172 10.38 -13.79 7.44
N HIS A 173 10.03 -12.53 7.72
CA HIS A 173 10.19 -11.92 9.05
C HIS A 173 8.93 -11.91 9.92
N GLU A 174 7.82 -12.54 9.50
CA GLU A 174 6.56 -12.65 10.26
C GLU A 174 6.01 -11.29 10.78
N ARG A 175 6.12 -10.24 9.97
CA ARG A 175 5.66 -8.88 10.27
C ARG A 175 4.54 -8.45 9.36
N VAL A 176 3.80 -7.43 9.79
CA VAL A 176 2.86 -6.73 8.92
C VAL A 176 3.66 -5.90 7.92
N ILE A 177 3.53 -6.22 6.64
CA ILE A 177 4.15 -5.49 5.54
C ILE A 177 3.10 -4.61 4.85
N VAL A 178 3.39 -3.32 4.75
CA VAL A 178 2.53 -2.33 4.09
C VAL A 178 3.22 -1.84 2.82
N ALA A 179 2.59 -2.02 1.66
CA ALA A 179 3.06 -1.40 0.42
C ALA A 179 2.54 0.04 0.32
N GLU A 180 3.43 1.03 0.28
CA GLU A 180 3.09 2.45 0.22
C GLU A 180 3.40 3.10 -1.13
N SER A 181 2.55 4.04 -1.56
CA SER A 181 2.64 4.72 -2.86
C SER A 181 2.37 3.81 -4.07
N GLY A 182 2.04 4.41 -5.22
CA GLY A 182 1.97 3.70 -6.50
C GLY A 182 0.76 2.77 -6.71
N VAL A 183 -0.25 2.81 -5.84
CA VAL A 183 -1.48 2.00 -6.00
C VAL A 183 -2.66 2.89 -6.44
N TRP A 184 -3.13 2.67 -7.67
CA TRP A 184 -4.23 3.36 -8.31
C TRP A 184 -5.37 2.43 -8.75
N THR A 185 -5.09 1.14 -8.94
CA THR A 185 -6.08 0.15 -9.38
C THR A 185 -6.11 -1.09 -8.51
N ARG A 186 -7.20 -1.86 -8.65
CA ARG A 186 -7.36 -3.13 -7.94
C ARG A 186 -6.27 -4.15 -8.31
N ALA A 187 -5.89 -4.21 -9.58
CA ALA A 187 -4.79 -5.06 -10.06
C ALA A 187 -3.46 -4.68 -9.40
N GLN A 188 -3.20 -3.39 -9.21
CA GLN A 188 -2.05 -2.91 -8.46
C GLN A 188 -2.11 -3.30 -6.96
N GLY A 189 -3.28 -3.22 -6.33
CA GLY A 189 -3.44 -3.79 -4.98
C GLY A 189 -3.16 -5.30 -4.94
N ALA A 190 -3.62 -6.04 -5.96
CA ALA A 190 -3.40 -7.48 -6.08
C ALA A 190 -1.92 -7.83 -6.24
N ALA A 191 -1.17 -7.06 -7.04
CA ALA A 191 0.26 -7.29 -7.20
C ALA A 191 1.00 -7.16 -5.86
N ALA A 192 0.64 -6.16 -5.05
CA ALA A 192 1.20 -6.01 -3.70
C ALA A 192 0.82 -7.20 -2.79
N GLU A 193 -0.45 -7.62 -2.79
CA GLU A 193 -0.90 -8.79 -2.03
C GLU A 193 -0.12 -10.06 -2.42
N LEU A 194 0.05 -10.30 -3.72
CA LEU A 194 0.75 -11.46 -4.27
C LEU A 194 2.27 -11.42 -4.03
N ALA A 195 2.88 -10.24 -4.09
CA ALA A 195 4.29 -10.05 -3.74
C ALA A 195 4.54 -10.27 -2.25
N GLY A 196 3.54 -9.98 -1.43
CA GLY A 196 3.61 -10.24 0.00
C GLY A 196 3.35 -9.04 0.89
N ALA A 197 2.47 -8.13 0.51
CA ALA A 197 1.95 -7.12 1.40
C ALA A 197 0.72 -7.65 2.15
N ASP A 198 0.58 -7.27 3.42
CA ASP A 198 -0.63 -7.50 4.22
C ASP A 198 -1.60 -6.32 4.05
N ALA A 199 -1.05 -5.13 3.81
CA ALA A 199 -1.82 -3.93 3.55
C ALA A 199 -1.23 -3.04 2.45
N ILE A 200 -2.06 -2.17 1.89
CA ILE A 200 -1.64 -1.03 1.08
C ILE A 200 -1.92 0.28 1.81
N LEU A 201 -1.05 1.28 1.66
CA LEU A 201 -1.33 2.66 2.06
C LEU A 201 -1.62 3.51 0.81
N VAL A 202 -2.83 4.06 0.73
CA VAL A 202 -3.31 4.77 -0.47
C VAL A 202 -3.83 6.15 -0.11
N GLY A 203 -3.23 7.17 -0.71
CA GLY A 203 -3.65 8.57 -0.53
C GLY A 203 -4.03 9.25 -1.85
N SER A 204 -3.06 9.44 -2.74
CA SER A 204 -3.27 10.26 -3.96
C SER A 204 -4.39 9.76 -4.86
N ALA A 205 -4.56 8.43 -5.00
CA ALA A 205 -5.66 7.84 -5.76
C ALA A 205 -7.02 8.17 -5.14
N LEU A 206 -7.14 8.10 -3.81
CA LEU A 206 -8.37 8.41 -3.09
C LEU A 206 -8.70 9.91 -3.17
N MET A 207 -7.71 10.76 -2.91
CA MET A 207 -7.91 12.22 -2.86
C MET A 207 -8.30 12.81 -4.21
N ARG A 208 -7.79 12.24 -5.32
CA ARG A 208 -8.14 12.66 -6.68
C ARG A 208 -9.43 12.07 -7.21
N ALA A 209 -9.91 10.96 -6.64
CA ALA A 209 -11.15 10.35 -7.08
C ALA A 209 -12.35 11.27 -6.78
N PRO A 210 -13.37 11.35 -7.63
CA PRO A 210 -14.59 12.12 -7.34
C PRO A 210 -15.24 11.66 -6.02
N ASP A 211 -15.34 10.34 -5.84
CA ASP A 211 -15.78 9.67 -4.62
C ASP A 211 -14.62 8.84 -4.02
N PRO A 212 -13.94 9.34 -2.98
CA PRO A 212 -12.84 8.63 -2.34
C PRO A 212 -13.25 7.29 -1.72
N ALA A 213 -14.47 7.18 -1.19
CA ALA A 213 -14.94 5.96 -0.54
C ALA A 213 -15.21 4.86 -1.56
N ALA A 214 -15.91 5.19 -2.65
CA ALA A 214 -16.11 4.26 -3.75
C ALA A 214 -14.77 3.81 -4.37
N LYS A 215 -13.78 4.72 -4.46
CA LYS A 215 -12.43 4.35 -4.93
C LYS A 215 -11.75 3.36 -4.00
N LEU A 216 -11.90 3.50 -2.69
CA LEU A 216 -11.35 2.55 -1.73
C LEU A 216 -12.03 1.17 -1.86
N GLU A 217 -13.34 1.14 -2.00
CA GLU A 217 -14.10 -0.10 -2.21
C GLU A 217 -13.66 -0.82 -3.49
N GLU A 218 -13.43 -0.09 -4.58
CA GLU A 218 -12.87 -0.62 -5.84
C GLU A 218 -11.51 -1.31 -5.60
N LEU A 219 -10.60 -0.65 -4.89
CA LEU A 219 -9.26 -1.18 -4.59
C LEU A 219 -9.28 -2.42 -3.69
N LEU A 220 -10.30 -2.57 -2.86
CA LEU A 220 -10.50 -3.71 -1.96
C LEU A 220 -11.40 -4.80 -2.54
N SER A 221 -12.02 -4.55 -3.70
CA SER A 221 -13.04 -5.41 -4.27
C SER A 221 -12.55 -6.84 -4.54
N ARG A 222 -13.45 -7.81 -4.39
CA ARG A 222 -13.19 -9.21 -4.69
C ARG A 222 -14.43 -9.82 -5.37
N PRO A 223 -14.28 -10.83 -6.25
CA PRO A 223 -13.03 -11.45 -6.70
C PRO A 223 -12.25 -10.59 -7.71
N LEU A 224 -11.01 -10.99 -8.02
CA LEU A 224 -10.28 -10.50 -9.20
C LEU A 224 -10.77 -11.20 -10.47
N VAL A 225 -10.90 -10.46 -11.56
CA VAL A 225 -11.36 -10.99 -12.85
C VAL A 225 -10.18 -11.22 -13.79
N LYS A 226 -9.98 -12.47 -14.22
CA LYS A 226 -8.98 -12.83 -15.22
C LYS A 226 -9.63 -13.26 -16.53
N VAL A 227 -9.22 -12.66 -17.64
CA VAL A 227 -9.54 -13.14 -19.00
C VAL A 227 -8.35 -13.92 -19.55
N CYS A 228 -8.54 -15.21 -19.89
CA CYS A 228 -7.43 -16.14 -20.16
C CYS A 228 -7.48 -16.73 -21.57
N GLY A 229 -6.30 -16.98 -22.14
CA GLY A 229 -6.13 -17.51 -23.50
C GLY A 229 -6.20 -16.43 -24.57
N LEU A 230 -5.74 -15.22 -24.24
CA LEU A 230 -5.66 -14.09 -25.14
C LEU A 230 -4.51 -14.32 -26.14
N THR A 231 -4.78 -14.13 -27.42
CA THR A 231 -3.80 -14.36 -28.51
C THR A 231 -3.68 -13.20 -29.49
N ARG A 232 -4.52 -12.17 -29.35
CA ARG A 232 -4.57 -10.99 -30.23
C ARG A 232 -4.69 -9.72 -29.39
N GLN A 233 -4.02 -8.64 -29.79
CA GLN A 233 -4.03 -7.37 -29.04
C GLN A 233 -5.46 -6.82 -28.89
N ASN A 234 -6.28 -6.86 -29.94
CA ASN A 234 -7.66 -6.39 -29.85
C ASN A 234 -8.50 -7.11 -28.78
N ASP A 235 -8.20 -8.38 -28.47
CA ASP A 235 -8.89 -9.10 -27.41
C ASP A 235 -8.39 -8.68 -26.02
N VAL A 236 -7.11 -8.31 -25.91
CA VAL A 236 -6.54 -7.69 -24.70
C VAL A 236 -7.24 -6.37 -24.44
N ASP A 237 -7.29 -5.50 -25.45
CA ASP A 237 -7.90 -4.17 -25.33
C ASP A 237 -9.39 -4.28 -24.94
N ALA A 238 -10.13 -5.21 -25.57
CA ALA A 238 -11.52 -5.48 -25.23
C ALA A 238 -11.70 -6.03 -23.80
N ALA A 239 -10.78 -6.87 -23.32
CA ALA A 239 -10.81 -7.36 -21.95
C ALA A 239 -10.52 -6.24 -20.93
N VAL A 240 -9.59 -5.34 -21.26
CA VAL A 240 -9.28 -4.15 -20.45
C VAL A 240 -10.49 -3.22 -20.36
N GLU A 241 -11.15 -2.95 -21.50
CA GLU A 241 -12.37 -2.13 -21.57
C GLU A 241 -13.53 -2.75 -20.77
N ALA A 242 -13.64 -4.08 -20.77
CA ALA A 242 -14.61 -4.82 -19.97
C ALA A 242 -14.28 -4.86 -18.46
N GLY A 243 -13.14 -4.31 -18.04
CA GLY A 243 -12.73 -4.23 -16.64
C GLY A 243 -12.05 -5.49 -16.09
N ALA A 244 -11.43 -6.32 -16.94
CA ALA A 244 -10.60 -7.42 -16.45
C ALA A 244 -9.41 -6.88 -15.66
N ASP A 245 -9.10 -7.47 -14.50
CA ASP A 245 -7.92 -7.13 -13.69
C ASP A 245 -6.65 -7.83 -14.20
N LEU A 246 -6.81 -9.06 -14.71
CA LEU A 246 -5.70 -9.91 -15.18
C LEU A 246 -5.90 -10.42 -16.61
N LEU A 247 -4.82 -10.43 -17.38
CA LEU A 247 -4.77 -10.79 -18.79
C LEU A 247 -3.88 -12.03 -18.96
N GLY A 248 -4.48 -13.16 -19.33
CA GLY A 248 -3.82 -14.46 -19.36
C GLY A 248 -3.37 -14.90 -20.75
N PHE A 249 -2.08 -15.22 -20.87
CA PHE A 249 -1.43 -15.71 -22.08
C PHE A 249 -0.99 -17.16 -21.88
N ILE A 250 -1.55 -18.10 -22.64
CA ILE A 250 -1.18 -19.50 -22.53
C ILE A 250 0.05 -19.77 -23.39
N LEU A 251 1.19 -20.06 -22.76
CA LEU A 251 2.45 -20.32 -23.46
C LEU A 251 2.71 -21.83 -23.65
N ALA A 252 1.90 -22.68 -23.00
CA ALA A 252 1.96 -24.13 -23.16
C ALA A 252 1.76 -24.58 -24.62
N GLN A 253 2.73 -25.34 -25.15
CA GLN A 253 2.79 -25.72 -26.57
C GLN A 253 1.55 -26.47 -27.09
N ALA A 254 0.98 -27.34 -26.26
CA ALA A 254 -0.16 -28.18 -26.63
C ALA A 254 -1.52 -27.45 -26.63
N SER A 255 -1.58 -26.20 -26.14
CA SER A 255 -2.85 -25.48 -26.02
C SER A 255 -3.37 -24.99 -27.37
N PRO A 256 -4.67 -25.18 -27.69
CA PRO A 256 -5.28 -24.59 -28.89
C PRO A 256 -5.42 -23.06 -28.77
N ARG A 257 -5.28 -22.51 -27.56
CA ARG A 257 -5.29 -21.06 -27.27
C ARG A 257 -3.89 -20.54 -26.96
N ARG A 258 -2.86 -21.19 -27.51
CA ARG A 258 -1.47 -20.79 -27.29
C ARG A 258 -1.21 -19.39 -27.85
N ALA A 259 -0.69 -18.50 -27.02
CA ALA A 259 -0.12 -17.23 -27.42
C ALA A 259 1.36 -17.42 -27.81
N GLN A 260 1.85 -16.60 -28.75
CA GLN A 260 3.27 -16.64 -29.14
C GLN A 260 4.18 -15.99 -28.09
N ARG A 261 3.66 -14.97 -27.41
CA ARG A 261 4.30 -14.19 -26.35
C ARG A 261 3.24 -13.54 -25.48
N VAL A 262 3.66 -12.97 -24.36
CA VAL A 262 2.86 -11.99 -23.60
C VAL A 262 2.69 -10.76 -24.50
N LEU A 263 1.44 -10.30 -24.65
CA LEU A 263 1.12 -9.10 -25.43
C LEU A 263 1.16 -7.86 -24.54
N ASP A 264 0.99 -6.68 -25.14
CA ASP A 264 1.11 -5.41 -24.43
C ASP A 264 -0.06 -5.27 -23.45
N VAL A 265 0.25 -5.22 -22.15
CA VAL A 265 -0.70 -5.06 -21.06
C VAL A 265 -0.44 -3.71 -20.39
N PRO A 266 -1.48 -2.88 -20.14
CA PRO A 266 -1.30 -1.63 -19.42
C PRO A 266 -0.80 -1.84 -17.98
N ASP A 267 0.02 -0.91 -17.47
CA ASP A 267 0.62 -0.94 -16.11
C ASP A 267 -0.42 -0.95 -14.96
N ASP A 268 -1.70 -0.72 -15.29
CA ASP A 268 -2.81 -0.70 -14.36
C ASP A 268 -3.59 -2.04 -14.33
N ARG A 269 -3.04 -3.06 -15.00
CA ARG A 269 -3.49 -4.46 -15.05
C ARG A 269 -2.32 -5.41 -14.79
N LEU A 270 -2.64 -6.71 -14.65
CA LEU A 270 -1.62 -7.76 -14.48
C LEU A 270 -1.62 -8.74 -15.65
N SER A 271 -0.45 -8.94 -16.24
CA SER A 271 -0.20 -10.00 -17.20
C SER A 271 0.06 -11.34 -16.48
N VAL A 272 -0.44 -12.43 -17.06
CA VAL A 272 -0.27 -13.78 -16.50
C VAL A 272 0.17 -14.76 -17.57
N ALA A 273 1.42 -15.21 -17.49
CA ALA A 273 1.92 -16.31 -18.31
C ALA A 273 1.44 -17.66 -17.76
N VAL A 274 0.87 -18.50 -18.62
CA VAL A 274 0.35 -19.81 -18.24
C VAL A 274 1.16 -20.93 -18.87
N PHE A 275 1.79 -21.75 -18.04
CA PHE A 275 2.62 -22.89 -18.43
C PHE A 275 2.03 -24.23 -17.97
N VAL A 276 2.46 -25.31 -18.61
CA VAL A 276 2.19 -26.70 -18.21
C VAL A 276 3.54 -27.40 -18.08
N GLY A 277 3.83 -28.01 -16.92
CA GLY A 277 5.12 -28.64 -16.65
C GLY A 277 6.06 -27.68 -15.92
N GLU A 278 7.17 -27.31 -16.56
CA GLU A 278 8.14 -26.33 -16.03
C GLU A 278 7.88 -24.95 -16.63
N PRO A 279 7.98 -23.86 -15.84
CA PRO A 279 7.86 -22.51 -16.37
C PRO A 279 9.12 -22.13 -17.16
N GLU A 280 8.92 -21.41 -18.27
CA GLU A 280 10.00 -20.74 -19.00
C GLU A 280 10.14 -19.29 -18.49
N GLU A 281 11.27 -18.66 -18.79
CA GLU A 281 11.49 -17.23 -18.50
C GLU A 281 10.46 -16.37 -19.26
N THR A 282 9.91 -15.36 -18.59
CA THR A 282 8.81 -14.55 -19.14
C THR A 282 8.80 -13.16 -18.52
N ASP A 283 8.43 -12.17 -19.32
CA ASP A 283 8.22 -10.79 -18.88
C ASP A 283 6.83 -10.57 -18.26
N ALA A 284 6.05 -11.63 -17.99
CA ALA A 284 4.75 -11.49 -17.34
C ALA A 284 4.90 -11.16 -15.85
N ASP A 285 3.96 -10.38 -15.31
CA ASP A 285 3.90 -10.04 -13.89
C ASP A 285 3.71 -11.28 -13.01
N LEU A 286 2.95 -12.26 -13.51
CA LEU A 286 2.62 -13.48 -12.80
C LEU A 286 2.80 -14.72 -13.66
N VAL A 287 3.22 -15.80 -13.01
CA VAL A 287 3.30 -17.14 -13.59
C VAL A 287 2.22 -18.03 -12.99
N GLN A 288 1.37 -18.60 -13.84
CA GLN A 288 0.42 -19.64 -13.48
C GLN A 288 0.88 -20.98 -14.04
N LEU A 289 1.32 -21.87 -13.15
CA LEU A 289 1.87 -23.17 -13.51
C LEU A 289 0.85 -24.30 -13.29
N TYR A 290 0.56 -25.07 -14.33
CA TYR A 290 -0.18 -26.32 -14.25
C TYR A 290 0.79 -27.50 -14.22
N ARG A 291 0.47 -28.53 -13.43
CA ARG A 291 1.20 -29.80 -13.45
C ARG A 291 0.95 -30.51 -14.78
N ALA A 292 2.01 -31.11 -15.33
CA ALA A 292 1.95 -31.95 -16.52
C ALA A 292 1.23 -33.28 -16.24
#